data_AF-A0A1I6JM77-F1
#
_entry.id   AF-A0A1I6JM77-F1
#
_cell.length_a   1.000
_cell.length_b   1.000
_cell.length_c   1.000
_cell.angle_alpha   90.00
_cell.angle_beta   90.00
_cell.angle_gamma   90.00
#
_symmetry.space_group_name_H-M   'P 1'
#
loop_
_entity.id
_entity.type
_entity.pdbx_description
1 polymer ?
#
loop_
_entity_poly.entity_id
_entity_poly.type
_entity_poly.pdbx_seq_one_letter_code
_entity_poly.pdbx_strand_id
1 'polypeptide(L)'
;MKHEPILPGLKPAMMPWDFIRLRREAAGVSIPELARRLDDVPEHRADVERNLRIWESPGVRLKLYLLETVNRRGFPIDIEIYRQLCEDPVDHHPTLCTGCACSVWTPCTTRDGAECRHEEDGTCTACKEKAERRTTRRAA
;
A
#
# COMPACT_ATOMS: atom_id res chain seq x y z
N MET A 1 -15.79 7.26 20.53
CA MET A 1 -14.82 7.77 19.55
C MET A 1 -15.62 8.58 18.54
N LYS A 2 -15.45 9.90 18.50
CA LYS A 2 -16.21 10.77 17.60
C LYS A 2 -15.55 10.68 16.23
N HIS A 3 -16.25 10.19 15.22
CA HIS A 3 -15.82 10.30 13.83
C HIS A 3 -15.85 11.79 13.48
N GLU A 4 -14.68 12.38 13.30
CA GLU A 4 -14.56 13.73 12.78
C GLU A 4 -15.05 13.73 11.32
N PRO A 5 -15.89 14.70 10.91
CA PRO A 5 -16.42 14.73 9.56
C PRO A 5 -15.29 14.99 8.58
N ILE A 6 -15.09 14.05 7.64
CA ILE A 6 -14.21 14.24 6.48
C ILE A 6 -14.76 15.44 5.70
N LEU A 7 -14.09 16.58 5.78
CA LEU A 7 -14.47 17.78 5.02
C LEU A 7 -14.49 17.44 3.52
N PRO A 8 -15.49 17.89 2.74
CA PRO A 8 -15.53 17.66 1.30
C PRO A 8 -14.28 18.24 0.63
N GLY A 9 -13.46 17.38 0.03
CA GLY A 9 -12.22 17.76 -0.65
C GLY A 9 -10.93 17.38 0.08
N LEU A 10 -10.99 16.98 1.35
CA LEU A 10 -9.85 16.31 2.00
C LEU A 10 -9.81 14.86 1.52
N LYS A 11 -8.74 14.50 0.81
CA LYS A 11 -8.45 13.10 0.51
C LYS A 11 -8.32 12.35 1.84
N PRO A 12 -8.98 11.18 2.01
CA PRO A 12 -8.82 10.40 3.22
C PRO A 12 -7.34 10.16 3.49
N ALA A 13 -6.91 10.39 4.72
CA ALA A 13 -5.54 10.09 5.13
C ALA A 13 -5.22 8.62 4.87
N MET A 14 -3.97 8.35 4.48
CA MET A 14 -3.52 6.97 4.29
C MET A 14 -3.57 6.24 5.62
N MET A 15 -4.35 5.17 5.71
CA MET A 15 -4.41 4.36 6.91
C MET A 15 -3.45 3.16 6.80
N PRO A 16 -3.00 2.57 7.93
CA PRO A 16 -2.05 1.46 7.91
C PRO A 16 -2.46 0.26 7.04
N TRP A 17 -3.74 -0.14 7.08
CA TRP A 17 -4.26 -1.26 6.27
C TRP A 17 -4.29 -0.92 4.77
N ASP A 18 -4.59 0.34 4.42
CA ASP A 18 -4.56 0.82 3.04
C ASP A 18 -3.13 0.89 2.50
N PHE A 19 -2.19 1.31 3.34
CA PHE A 19 -0.78 1.32 3.00
C PHE A 19 -0.27 -0.08 2.60
N ILE A 20 -0.54 -1.10 3.43
CA ILE A 20 -0.15 -2.49 3.13
C ILE A 20 -0.76 -2.97 1.81
N ARG A 21 -2.07 -2.79 1.66
CA ARG A 21 -2.81 -3.21 0.46
C ARG A 21 -2.27 -2.53 -0.79
N LEU A 22 -2.11 -1.21 -0.77
CA LEU A 22 -1.64 -0.44 -1.93
C LEU A 22 -0.20 -0.77 -2.29
N ARG A 23 0.69 -0.95 -1.30
CA ARG A 23 2.07 -1.40 -1.55
C ARG A 23 2.10 -2.79 -2.17
N ARG A 24 1.27 -3.72 -1.69
CA ARG A 24 1.13 -5.07 -2.27
C ARG A 24 0.68 -5.00 -3.74
N GLU A 25 -0.40 -4.26 -4.00
CA GLU A 25 -0.96 -4.09 -5.34
C GLU A 25 0.03 -3.41 -6.29
N ALA A 26 0.77 -2.41 -5.81
CA ALA A 26 1.78 -1.71 -6.58
C ALA A 26 2.96 -2.60 -6.98
N ALA A 27 3.34 -3.54 -6.10
CA ALA A 27 4.34 -4.57 -6.39
C ALA A 27 3.80 -5.70 -7.29
N GLY A 28 2.53 -5.67 -7.68
CA GLY A 28 1.91 -6.71 -8.51
C GLY A 28 1.75 -8.05 -7.80
N VAL A 29 1.80 -8.07 -6.46
CA VAL A 29 1.71 -9.30 -5.67
C VAL A 29 0.25 -9.58 -5.32
N SER A 30 -0.25 -10.76 -5.69
CA SER A 30 -1.59 -11.19 -5.27
C SER A 30 -1.56 -11.79 -3.86
N ILE A 31 -2.70 -11.86 -3.17
CA ILE A 31 -2.79 -12.52 -1.86
C ILE A 31 -2.36 -14.00 -1.93
N PRO A 32 -2.79 -14.82 -2.92
CA PRO A 32 -2.32 -16.19 -3.05
C PRO A 32 -0.81 -16.30 -3.32
N GLU A 33 -0.25 -15.39 -4.12
CA GLU A 33 1.19 -15.33 -4.35
C GLU A 33 1.93 -14.98 -3.06
N LEU A 34 1.44 -13.99 -2.30
CA LEU A 34 2.02 -13.59 -1.03
C LEU A 34 1.95 -14.73 0.00
N ALA A 35 0.82 -15.42 0.10
CA ALA A 35 0.67 -16.57 0.99
C ALA A 35 1.74 -17.64 0.71
N ARG A 36 1.97 -17.95 -0.58
CA ARG A 36 3.04 -18.88 -1.00
C ARG A 36 4.45 -18.41 -0.65
N ARG A 37 4.71 -17.10 -0.61
CA ARG A 37 6.02 -16.54 -0.22
C ARG A 37 6.24 -16.54 1.29
N LEU A 38 5.15 -16.50 2.06
CA LEU A 38 5.20 -16.38 3.52
C LEU A 38 5.28 -17.74 4.21
N ASP A 39 4.58 -18.75 3.69
CA ASP A 39 4.53 -20.09 4.24
C ASP A 39 4.72 -21.14 3.12
N ASP A 40 5.70 -22.01 3.32
CA ASP A 40 6.06 -23.07 2.39
C ASP A 40 5.16 -24.32 2.57
N VAL A 41 4.39 -24.42 3.66
CA VAL A 41 3.51 -25.54 3.98
C VAL A 41 2.18 -25.41 3.23
N PRO A 42 1.89 -26.28 2.23
CA PRO A 42 0.70 -26.15 1.39
C PRO A 42 -0.63 -26.18 2.16
N GLU A 43 -0.69 -26.96 3.24
CA GLU A 43 -1.87 -27.16 4.07
C GLU A 43 -2.28 -25.87 4.80
N HIS A 44 -1.33 -24.98 5.11
CA HIS A 44 -1.59 -23.71 5.79
C HIS A 44 -2.04 -22.59 4.84
N ARG A 45 -1.92 -22.76 3.52
CA ARG A 45 -2.12 -21.68 2.53
C ARG A 45 -3.46 -20.98 2.68
N ALA A 46 -4.54 -21.74 2.88
CA ALA A 46 -5.88 -21.17 3.01
C ALA A 46 -6.01 -20.25 4.23
N ASP A 47 -5.38 -20.63 5.36
CA ASP A 47 -5.39 -19.83 6.59
C ASP A 47 -4.47 -18.61 6.46
N VAL A 48 -3.31 -18.75 5.83
CA VAL A 48 -2.41 -17.62 5.53
C VAL A 48 -3.11 -16.61 4.61
N GLU A 49 -3.78 -17.05 3.55
CA GLU A 49 -4.57 -16.16 2.68
C GLU A 49 -5.70 -15.47 3.45
N ARG A 50 -6.40 -16.18 4.34
CA ARG A 50 -7.44 -15.59 5.19
C ARG A 50 -6.85 -14.50 6.08
N ASN A 51 -5.71 -14.76 6.71
CA ASN A 51 -5.00 -13.79 7.55
C ASN A 51 -4.55 -12.56 6.76
N LEU A 52 -4.03 -12.74 5.55
CA LEU A 52 -3.63 -11.63 4.68
C LEU A 52 -4.80 -10.72 4.31
N ARG A 53 -5.99 -11.28 4.03
CA ARG A 53 -7.21 -10.48 3.81
C ARG A 53 -7.61 -9.68 5.06
N ILE A 54 -7.44 -10.27 6.25
CA ILE A 54 -7.69 -9.58 7.52
C ILE A 54 -6.69 -8.45 7.73
N TRP A 55 -5.41 -8.65 7.41
CA TRP A 55 -4.37 -7.62 7.56
C TRP A 55 -4.64 -6.35 6.75
N GLU A 56 -5.33 -6.48 5.62
CA GLU A 56 -5.74 -5.36 4.75
C GLU A 56 -7.14 -4.83 5.07
N SER A 57 -7.79 -5.35 6.10
CA SER A 57 -9.11 -4.90 6.52
C SER A 57 -9.04 -3.63 7.38
N PRO A 58 -10.02 -2.72 7.26
CA PRO A 58 -10.05 -1.50 8.05
C PRO A 58 -9.96 -1.75 9.56
N GLY A 59 -9.16 -0.92 10.24
CA GLY A 59 -8.93 -1.00 11.69
C GLY A 59 -7.86 -1.99 12.13
N VAL A 60 -7.32 -2.81 11.22
CA VAL A 60 -6.29 -3.81 11.56
C VAL A 60 -4.90 -3.20 11.55
N ARG A 61 -4.12 -3.50 12.59
CA ARG A 61 -2.71 -3.16 12.71
C ARG A 61 -1.89 -4.44 12.84
N LEU A 62 -0.86 -4.56 12.01
CA LEU A 62 0.07 -5.67 12.03
C LEU A 62 1.10 -5.44 13.11
N LYS A 63 1.57 -6.53 13.71
CA LYS A 63 2.73 -6.51 14.58
C LYS A 63 4.00 -6.33 13.73
N LEU A 64 5.00 -5.62 14.25
CA LEU A 64 6.22 -5.29 13.51
C LEU A 64 6.95 -6.53 12.93
N TYR A 65 7.05 -7.64 13.67
CA TYR A 65 7.69 -8.85 13.17
C TYR A 65 6.98 -9.47 11.95
N LEU A 66 5.65 -9.31 11.85
CA LEU A 66 4.90 -9.73 10.65
C LEU A 66 5.25 -8.83 9.47
N LEU A 67 5.35 -7.52 9.72
CA LEU A 67 5.72 -6.54 8.71
C LEU A 67 7.14 -6.77 8.17
N GLU A 68 8.11 -7.04 9.04
CA GLU A 68 9.47 -7.43 8.66
C GLU A 68 9.48 -8.69 7.78
N THR A 69 8.64 -9.67 8.13
CA THR A 69 8.51 -10.91 7.36
C THR A 69 7.93 -10.62 5.96
N VAL A 70 6.91 -9.77 5.87
CA VAL A 70 6.34 -9.32 4.59
C VAL A 70 7.36 -8.52 3.78
N ASN A 71 8.13 -7.63 4.41
CA ASN A 71 9.14 -6.84 3.72
C ASN A 71 10.23 -7.72 3.10
N ARG A 72 10.70 -8.74 3.84
CA ARG A 72 11.76 -9.64 3.40
C ARG A 72 11.32 -10.62 2.31
N ARG A 73 10.10 -11.15 2.41
CA ARG A 73 9.65 -12.27 1.55
C ARG A 73 8.57 -11.89 0.55
N GLY A 74 7.77 -10.88 0.87
CA GLY A 74 6.59 -10.48 0.09
C GLY A 74 6.92 -9.39 -0.92
N PHE A 75 7.08 -8.17 -0.44
CA PHE A 75 7.30 -6.97 -1.25
C PHE A 75 7.91 -5.84 -0.41
N PRO A 76 8.61 -4.86 -1.02
CA PRO A 76 9.23 -3.77 -0.28
C PRO A 76 8.20 -2.89 0.45
N ILE A 77 8.37 -2.78 1.76
CA ILE A 77 7.60 -1.92 2.65
C ILE A 77 8.56 -1.11 3.53
N ASP A 78 8.28 0.18 3.62
CA ASP A 78 8.92 1.05 4.59
C ASP A 78 8.26 0.88 5.97
N ILE A 79 9.01 0.27 6.89
CA ILE A 79 8.55 -0.05 8.25
C ILE A 79 8.33 1.22 9.07
N GLU A 80 9.15 2.25 8.84
CA GLU A 80 9.06 3.50 9.59
C GLU A 80 7.81 4.29 9.17
N ILE A 81 7.51 4.35 7.87
CA ILE A 81 6.24 4.92 7.39
C ILE A 81 5.06 4.16 8.02
N TYR A 82 5.09 2.82 8.01
CA TYR A 82 4.01 2.05 8.64
C TYR A 82 3.81 2.38 10.13
N ARG A 83 4.92 2.54 10.87
CA ARG A 83 4.92 2.92 12.28
C ARG A 83 4.28 4.29 12.47
N GLN A 84 4.69 5.29 11.69
CA GLN A 84 4.13 6.65 11.70
C GLN A 84 2.61 6.62 11.45
N LEU A 85 2.15 5.86 10.45
CA LEU A 85 0.72 5.73 10.17
C LEU A 85 -0.09 5.08 11.32
N CYS A 86 0.56 4.27 12.17
CA CYS A 86 -0.09 3.62 13.30
C CYS A 86 -0.10 4.49 14.58
N GLU A 87 0.96 5.25 14.80
CA GLU A 87 1.27 5.89 16.08
C GLU A 87 1.08 7.40 16.05
N ASP A 88 1.38 8.04 14.93
CA ASP A 88 1.36 9.49 14.82
C ASP A 88 -0.05 10.02 14.52
N PRO A 89 -0.37 11.24 14.97
CA PRO A 89 -1.54 11.98 14.52
C PRO A 89 -1.61 12.09 13.00
N VAL A 90 -2.83 12.11 12.45
CA VAL A 90 -3.08 12.10 11.00
C VAL A 90 -2.43 13.28 10.27
N ASP A 91 -2.38 14.44 10.91
CA ASP A 91 -1.74 15.67 10.41
C ASP A 91 -0.20 15.57 10.36
N HIS A 92 0.38 14.57 11.02
CA HIS A 92 1.82 14.27 10.98
C HIS A 92 2.16 13.11 10.02
N HIS A 93 1.17 12.50 9.37
CA HIS A 93 1.41 11.40 8.43
C HIS A 93 2.24 11.87 7.23
N PRO A 94 3.17 11.03 6.73
CA PRO A 94 3.95 11.36 5.56
C PRO A 94 3.04 11.50 4.32
N THR A 95 3.45 12.35 3.38
CA THR A 95 2.77 12.46 2.08
C THR A 95 3.04 11.22 1.25
N LEU A 96 1.99 10.45 0.97
CA LEU A 96 2.04 9.20 0.20
C LEU A 96 1.19 9.29 -1.06
N CYS A 97 1.63 8.62 -2.13
CA CYS A 97 0.81 8.50 -3.34
C CYS A 97 -0.50 7.78 -3.02
N THR A 98 -1.64 8.38 -3.33
CA THR A 98 -2.95 7.77 -3.04
C THR A 98 -3.26 6.53 -3.87
N GLY A 99 -2.48 6.26 -4.92
CA GLY A 99 -2.68 5.11 -5.82
C GLY A 99 -1.77 3.90 -5.56
N CYS A 100 -0.60 4.11 -4.95
CA CYS A 100 0.38 3.03 -4.72
C CYS A 100 1.12 3.13 -3.37
N ALA A 101 0.82 4.15 -2.58
CA ALA A 101 1.41 4.41 -1.27
C ALA A 101 2.95 4.53 -1.27
N CYS A 102 3.58 4.84 -2.40
CA CYS A 102 4.99 5.24 -2.39
C CYS A 102 5.17 6.58 -1.68
N SER A 103 6.37 6.79 -1.15
CA SER A 103 6.83 8.08 -0.64
C SER A 103 7.96 8.61 -1.52
N VAL A 104 8.43 9.82 -1.24
CA VAL A 104 9.64 10.38 -1.87
C VAL A 104 10.92 9.62 -1.51
N TRP A 105 10.95 8.93 -0.36
CA TRP A 105 12.10 8.16 0.12
C TRP A 105 12.07 6.70 -0.34
N THR A 106 10.88 6.21 -0.69
CA THR A 106 10.64 4.85 -1.17
C THR A 106 9.80 4.90 -2.46
N PRO A 107 10.38 5.44 -3.55
CA PRO A 107 9.65 5.62 -4.80
C PRO A 107 9.25 4.26 -5.40
N CYS A 108 8.11 4.23 -6.08
CA CYS A 108 7.80 3.11 -6.96
C CYS A 108 8.45 3.31 -8.33
N THR A 109 8.53 2.23 -9.11
CA THR A 109 9.13 2.28 -10.45
C THR A 109 8.08 2.60 -11.50
N THR A 110 8.41 3.51 -12.43
CA THR A 110 7.64 3.75 -13.65
C THR A 110 7.74 2.55 -14.59
N ARG A 111 6.98 2.57 -15.69
CA ARG A 111 7.06 1.48 -16.69
C ARG A 111 8.46 1.36 -17.29
N ASP A 112 9.13 2.49 -17.48
CA ASP A 112 10.41 2.55 -18.16
C ASP A 112 11.59 2.29 -17.21
N GLY A 113 11.31 1.82 -15.98
CA GLY A 113 12.32 1.45 -14.99
C GLY A 113 12.83 2.61 -14.13
N ALA A 114 12.38 3.84 -14.36
CA ALA A 114 12.79 5.01 -13.60
C ALA A 114 12.03 5.12 -12.26
N GLU A 115 12.59 5.84 -11.29
CA GLU A 115 11.87 6.19 -10.06
C GLU A 115 10.73 7.17 -10.36
N CYS A 116 9.58 6.96 -9.73
CA CYS A 116 8.46 7.88 -9.84
C CYS A 116 8.74 9.19 -9.09
N ARG A 117 8.09 10.28 -9.50
CA ARG A 117 8.05 11.52 -8.74
C ARG A 117 6.66 11.73 -8.15
N HIS A 118 6.59 12.39 -7.00
CA HIS A 118 5.33 12.84 -6.42
C HIS A 118 4.84 14.10 -7.13
N GLU A 119 3.53 14.18 -7.28
CA GLU A 119 2.82 15.28 -7.92
C GLU A 119 1.99 16.04 -6.89
N GLU A 120 1.68 17.31 -7.16
CA GLU A 120 0.93 18.18 -6.24
C GLU A 120 -0.47 17.65 -5.92
N ASP A 121 -1.05 16.87 -6.84
CA ASP A 121 -2.33 16.22 -6.64
C ASP A 121 -2.26 15.00 -5.73
N GLY A 122 -1.13 14.69 -5.09
CA GLY A 122 -0.99 13.54 -4.18
C GLY A 122 -0.94 12.18 -4.88
N THR A 123 -0.71 12.16 -6.19
CA THR A 123 -0.38 10.94 -6.94
C THR A 123 1.10 10.94 -7.34
N CYS A 124 1.60 9.83 -7.84
CA CYS A 124 2.94 9.77 -8.44
C CYS A 124 2.86 9.60 -9.96
N THR A 125 3.92 9.99 -10.65
CA THR A 125 4.02 9.91 -12.13
C THR A 125 3.70 8.51 -12.66
N ALA A 126 4.19 7.46 -12.00
CA ALA A 126 3.92 6.07 -12.39
C ALA A 126 2.41 5.72 -12.30
N CYS A 127 1.70 6.24 -11.31
CA CYS A 127 0.25 6.07 -11.17
C CYS A 127 -0.52 6.88 -12.21
N LYS A 128 -0.10 8.13 -12.50
CA LYS A 128 -0.70 8.95 -13.56
C LYS A 128 -0.61 8.26 -14.93
N GLU A 129 0.57 7.79 -15.32
CA GLU A 129 0.76 7.06 -16.57
C GLU A 129 -0.12 5.79 -16.64
N LYS A 130 -0.24 5.05 -15.53
CA LYS A 130 -1.11 3.86 -15.46
C LYS A 130 -2.59 4.25 -15.66
N ALA A 131 -3.03 5.38 -15.11
CA ALA A 131 -4.39 5.87 -15.27
C ALA A 131 -4.68 6.31 -16.71
N GLU A 132 -3.80 7.11 -17.32
CA GLU A 132 -3.92 7.57 -18.71
C GLU A 132 -4.06 6.39 -19.68
N ARG A 133 -3.19 5.38 -19.55
CA ARG A 133 -3.25 4.17 -20.39
C ARG A 133 -4.57 3.41 -20.25
N ARG A 134 -5.13 3.34 -19.04
CA ARG A 134 -6.44 2.69 -18.82
C ARG A 134 -7.56 3.46 -19.53
N THR A 135 -7.50 4.79 -19.52
CA THR A 135 -8.44 5.64 -20.24
C THR A 135 -8.33 5.44 -21.74
N THR A 136 -7.11 5.46 -22.31
CA THR A 136 -6.91 5.24 -23.75
C THR A 136 -7.41 3.87 -24.21
N ARG A 137 -7.13 2.81 -23.44
CA ARG A 137 -7.61 1.45 -23.77
C ARG A 137 -9.12 1.27 -23.69
N ARG A 138 -9.82 2.09 -22.92
CA ARG A 138 -11.29 2.04 -22.81
C ARG A 138 -11.99 2.82 -23.92
N ALA A 139 -11.28 3.76 -24.54
CA ALA A 139 -11.80 4.59 -25.63
C ALA A 139 -11.56 3.97 -27.02
N ALA A 140 -10.75 2.90 -27.11
CA ALA A 140 -10.49 2.10 -28.30
C ALA A 140 -11.35 0.83 -28.28
#